data_AF-A0A965C487-F1
#
_entry.id   AF-A0A965C487-F1
#
_cell.length_a   1.000
_cell.length_b   1.000
_cell.length_c   1.000
_cell.angle_alpha   90.00
_cell.angle_beta   90.00
_cell.angle_gamma   90.00
#
_symmetry.space_group_name_H-M   'P 1'
#
loop_
_entity.id
_entity.type
_entity.pdbx_description
1 polymer ?
#
loop_
_entity_poly.entity_id
_entity_poly.type
_entity_poly.pdbx_seq_one_letter_code
_entity_poly.pdbx_strand_id
1 'polypeptide(L)'
;MALGLPKLILASSSPNADTAGAYLDAQTVSIAANSTALVPVGMYLFQPNANVKVQTTFNDTPTWTDTIAANVGGVLFSDGINVRFSNTSTSVAATMQLATVNGGLSASGTFNAT
;
A
#
# COMPACT_ATOMS: atom_id res chain seq x y z
N MET A 1 4.30 17.67 -10.32
CA MET A 1 5.64 17.57 -10.95
C MET A 1 6.59 17.02 -9.91
N ALA A 2 7.14 15.82 -10.08
CA ALA A 2 8.17 15.28 -9.19
C ALA A 2 9.50 15.92 -9.58
N LEU A 3 9.88 16.99 -8.88
CA LEU A 3 11.07 17.76 -9.14
C LEU A 3 12.31 16.93 -8.74
N GLY A 4 12.93 16.31 -9.73
CA GLY A 4 14.21 15.60 -9.62
C GLY A 4 14.08 14.28 -8.86
N LEU A 5 14.10 13.16 -9.58
CA LEU A 5 14.54 11.89 -9.01
C LEU A 5 16.06 11.82 -9.21
N PRO A 6 16.90 12.36 -8.30
CA PRO A 6 18.32 12.01 -8.31
C PRO A 6 18.40 10.48 -8.24
N LYS A 7 19.28 9.88 -9.04
CA LYS A 7 19.55 8.45 -9.03
C LYS A 7 19.79 8.02 -7.58
N LEU A 8 18.78 7.43 -6.95
CA LEU A 8 18.86 7.03 -5.55
C LEU A 8 19.67 5.74 -5.48
N ILE A 9 21.00 5.90 -5.39
CA ILE A 9 21.91 4.80 -5.06
C ILE A 9 21.86 4.66 -3.54
N LEU A 10 20.95 3.82 -3.05
CA LEU A 10 20.91 3.40 -1.64
C LEU A 10 22.07 2.45 -1.39
N ALA A 11 23.23 2.99 -0.99
CA ALA A 11 24.38 2.18 -0.59
C ALA A 11 24.13 1.38 0.70
N SER A 12 23.07 1.69 1.45
CA SER A 12 22.72 1.07 2.74
C SER A 12 21.24 1.26 3.14
N SER A 13 20.29 0.79 2.33
CA SER A 13 18.89 0.73 2.79
C SER A 13 18.64 -0.51 3.66
N SER A 14 18.12 -0.31 4.86
CA SER A 14 17.46 -1.38 5.63
C SER A 14 16.28 -1.94 4.83
N PRO A 15 15.94 -3.25 4.92
CA PRO A 15 14.72 -3.80 4.32
C PRO A 15 13.41 -3.23 4.91
N ASN A 16 13.50 -2.36 5.92
CA ASN A 16 12.37 -1.61 6.45
C ASN A 16 12.03 -0.40 5.55
N ALA A 17 10.85 -0.42 4.95
CA ALA A 17 10.34 0.70 4.15
C ALA A 17 10.02 1.95 5.00
N ASP A 18 9.77 1.83 6.30
CA ASP A 18 9.51 3.00 7.16
C ASP A 18 10.79 3.43 7.90
N THR A 19 11.84 3.77 7.16
CA THR A 19 13.11 4.23 7.75
C THR A 19 13.65 5.40 6.95
N ALA A 20 14.30 6.36 7.63
CA ALA A 20 14.93 7.50 7.00
C ALA A 20 15.86 7.06 5.87
N GLY A 21 15.63 7.60 4.67
CA GLY A 21 16.37 7.25 3.46
C GLY A 21 15.79 6.08 2.65
N ALA A 22 14.79 5.36 3.13
CA ALA A 22 14.13 4.31 2.35
C ALA A 22 13.39 4.89 1.13
N TYR A 23 13.48 4.21 -0.02
CA TYR A 23 12.79 4.64 -1.25
C TYR A 23 11.28 4.43 -1.16
N LEU A 24 10.87 3.32 -0.57
CA LEU A 24 9.47 3.05 -0.27
C LEU A 24 9.15 3.59 1.12
N ASP A 25 7.90 3.92 1.35
CA ASP A 25 7.31 4.22 2.65
C ASP A 25 6.15 3.25 2.90
N ALA A 26 6.00 2.82 4.15
CA ALA A 26 5.02 1.81 4.53
C ALA A 26 3.70 2.45 4.97
N GLN A 27 2.59 1.89 4.52
CA GLN A 27 1.26 2.27 4.97
C GLN A 27 0.49 1.04 5.40
N THR A 28 -0.31 1.18 6.46
CA THR A 28 -1.16 0.11 6.96
C THR A 28 -2.62 0.45 6.79
N VAL A 29 -3.42 -0.57 6.46
CA VAL A 29 -4.89 -0.48 6.43
C VAL A 29 -5.46 -1.64 7.23
N SER A 30 -6.17 -1.31 8.30
CA SER A 30 -6.84 -2.28 9.17
C SER A 30 -8.26 -2.55 8.68
N ILE A 31 -8.66 -3.82 8.66
CA ILE A 31 -9.96 -4.27 8.19
C ILE A 31 -10.53 -5.23 9.23
N ALA A 32 -11.69 -4.90 9.79
CA ALA A 32 -12.37 -5.81 10.71
C ALA A 32 -12.76 -7.13 10.03
N ALA A 33 -13.09 -8.14 10.83
CA ALA A 33 -13.69 -9.37 10.31
C ALA A 33 -15.00 -9.06 9.56
N ASN A 34 -15.23 -9.75 8.45
CA ASN A 34 -16.41 -9.62 7.59
C ASN A 34 -16.72 -8.16 7.21
N SER A 35 -15.69 -7.40 6.89
CA SER A 35 -15.79 -5.96 6.62
C SER A 35 -14.91 -5.55 5.45
N THR A 36 -15.02 -4.27 5.08
CA THR A 36 -14.27 -3.67 3.99
C THR A 36 -13.62 -2.37 4.44
N ALA A 37 -12.46 -2.04 3.86
CA ALA A 37 -11.82 -0.74 4.05
C ALA A 37 -11.41 -0.16 2.69
N LEU A 38 -11.68 1.12 2.48
CA LEU A 38 -11.21 1.84 1.30
C LEU A 38 -9.68 1.89 1.31
N VAL A 39 -9.09 1.72 0.13
CA VAL A 39 -7.65 1.88 -0.03
C VAL A 39 -7.35 3.36 -0.13
N PRO A 40 -6.44 3.93 0.68
CA PRO A 40 -6.06 5.33 0.59
C PRO A 40 -5.59 5.74 -0.81
N VAL A 41 -5.64 7.03 -1.12
CA VAL A 41 -5.24 7.54 -2.44
C VAL A 41 -3.75 7.30 -2.69
N GLY A 42 -3.42 6.72 -3.85
CA GLY A 42 -2.03 6.50 -4.24
C GLY A 42 -1.80 5.26 -5.09
N MET A 43 -0.52 4.97 -5.30
CA MET A 43 -0.02 3.78 -5.98
C MET A 43 0.75 2.92 -4.99
N TYR A 44 0.40 1.64 -4.89
CA TYR A 44 0.92 0.77 -3.84
C TYR A 44 1.34 -0.58 -4.38
N LEU A 45 2.50 -1.05 -3.91
CA LEU A 45 2.82 -2.47 -3.83
C LEU A 45 2.22 -3.01 -2.54
N PHE A 46 1.50 -4.13 -2.58
CA PHE A 46 0.92 -4.73 -1.38
C PHE A 46 1.19 -6.23 -1.30
N GLN A 47 1.33 -6.73 -0.08
CA GLN A 47 1.60 -8.14 0.18
C GLN A 47 0.31 -8.96 0.23
N PRO A 48 0.35 -10.27 -0.13
CA PRO A 48 -0.78 -11.16 0.06
C PRO A 48 -1.21 -11.20 1.54
N ASN A 49 -2.53 -11.17 1.80
CA ASN A 49 -3.09 -11.32 3.14
C ASN A 49 -4.22 -12.36 3.13
N ALA A 50 -4.27 -13.18 4.18
CA ALA A 50 -5.25 -14.25 4.30
C ALA A 50 -6.68 -13.71 4.29
N ASN A 51 -7.54 -14.24 3.42
CA ASN A 51 -8.96 -13.89 3.31
C ASN A 51 -9.23 -12.45 2.83
N VAL A 52 -8.20 -11.69 2.44
CA VAL A 52 -8.39 -10.33 1.91
C VAL A 52 -8.27 -10.35 0.40
N LYS A 53 -9.31 -9.85 -0.27
CA LYS A 53 -9.36 -9.61 -1.72
C LYS A 53 -9.44 -8.11 -2.02
N VAL A 54 -9.06 -7.72 -3.23
CA VAL A 54 -9.22 -6.33 -3.71
C VAL A 54 -10.45 -6.25 -4.57
N GLN A 55 -11.30 -5.27 -4.29
CA GLN A 55 -12.47 -4.97 -5.08
C GLN A 55 -12.40 -3.57 -5.65
N THR A 56 -12.91 -3.41 -6.86
CA THR A 56 -13.07 -2.10 -7.49
C THR A 56 -14.50 -1.87 -7.93
N THR A 57 -14.87 -0.61 -8.08
CA THR A 57 -16.11 -0.18 -8.70
C THR A 57 -15.83 0.98 -9.66
N PHE A 58 -16.50 1.02 -10.80
CA PHE A 58 -16.19 1.95 -11.90
C PHE A 58 -17.43 2.59 -12.52
N ASN A 59 -18.61 2.38 -11.92
CA ASN A 59 -19.89 2.80 -12.46
C ASN A 59 -20.68 3.62 -11.44
N ASP A 60 -21.59 4.47 -11.94
CA ASP A 60 -22.44 5.36 -11.12
C ASP A 60 -23.42 4.61 -10.18
N THR A 61 -23.53 3.28 -10.36
CA THR A 61 -24.26 2.38 -9.46
C THR A 61 -23.28 1.34 -8.91
N PRO A 62 -22.68 1.56 -7.72
CA PRO A 62 -21.47 0.86 -7.33
C PRO A 62 -21.73 -0.62 -7.03
N THR A 63 -21.45 -1.47 -8.02
CA THR A 63 -21.31 -2.92 -7.80
C THR A 63 -19.83 -3.22 -7.62
N TRP A 64 -19.47 -3.69 -6.43
CA TRP A 64 -18.10 -4.07 -6.11
C TRP A 64 -17.75 -5.41 -6.74
N THR A 65 -16.72 -5.41 -7.59
CA THR A 65 -16.24 -6.60 -8.29
C THR A 65 -14.86 -6.99 -7.78
N ASP A 66 -14.62 -8.29 -7.61
CA ASP A 66 -13.31 -8.82 -7.22
C ASP A 66 -12.32 -8.64 -8.38
N THR A 67 -11.29 -7.84 -8.17
CA THR A 67 -10.27 -7.50 -9.18
C THR A 67 -8.96 -8.22 -8.90
N ILE A 68 -8.66 -8.48 -7.62
CA ILE A 68 -7.58 -9.36 -7.20
C ILE A 68 -8.16 -10.36 -6.20
N ALA A 69 -7.93 -11.65 -6.46
CA ALA A 69 -8.42 -12.74 -5.62
C ALA A 69 -7.86 -12.68 -4.20
N ALA A 70 -8.53 -13.36 -3.27
CA ALA A 70 -8.04 -13.46 -1.90
C ALA A 70 -6.67 -14.14 -1.84
N ASN A 71 -5.83 -13.75 -0.88
CA ASN A 71 -4.48 -14.33 -0.67
C ASN A 71 -3.49 -14.03 -1.81
N VAL A 72 -3.74 -13.01 -2.64
CA VAL A 72 -2.86 -12.61 -3.74
C VAL A 72 -2.37 -11.18 -3.50
N GLY A 73 -1.07 -10.95 -3.66
CA GLY A 73 -0.43 -9.64 -3.60
C GLY A 73 -0.26 -9.03 -5.00
N GLY A 74 0.20 -7.79 -5.08
CA GLY A 74 0.41 -7.14 -6.37
C GLY A 74 0.56 -5.63 -6.27
N VAL A 75 0.15 -4.94 -7.34
CA VAL A 75 0.13 -3.48 -7.43
C VAL A 75 -1.30 -3.00 -7.56
N LEU A 76 -1.62 -1.91 -6.86
CA LEU A 76 -2.93 -1.27 -6.94
C LEU A 76 -2.78 0.25 -7.08
N PHE A 77 -3.79 0.86 -7.68
CA PHE A 77 -3.94 2.29 -7.89
C PHE A 77 -5.28 2.67 -7.28
N SER A 78 -5.31 3.63 -6.36
CA SER A 78 -6.54 4.03 -5.69
C SER A 78 -6.71 5.55 -5.72
N ASP A 79 -7.95 5.97 -5.89
CA ASP A 79 -8.41 7.35 -5.74
C ASP A 79 -8.98 7.64 -4.33
N GLY A 80 -8.92 6.66 -3.43
CA GLY A 80 -9.48 6.75 -2.08
C GLY A 80 -10.95 6.33 -1.95
N ILE A 81 -11.63 6.01 -3.06
CA ILE A 81 -13.09 5.85 -3.11
C ILE A 81 -13.49 4.57 -3.85
N ASN A 82 -12.88 4.28 -4.99
CA ASN A 82 -13.31 3.24 -5.92
C ASN A 82 -12.54 1.93 -5.79
N VAL A 83 -11.63 1.85 -4.82
CA VAL A 83 -10.82 0.66 -4.53
C VAL A 83 -10.91 0.35 -3.05
N ARG A 84 -11.22 -0.90 -2.72
CA ARG A 84 -11.31 -1.36 -1.34
C ARG A 84 -10.70 -2.74 -1.16
N PHE A 85 -10.23 -2.97 0.05
CA PHE A 85 -9.99 -4.31 0.54
C PHE A 85 -11.28 -4.89 1.13
N SER A 86 -11.53 -6.18 0.89
CA SER A 86 -12.64 -6.92 1.47
C SER A 86 -12.10 -8.12 2.23
N ASN A 87 -12.30 -8.15 3.54
CA ASN A 87 -11.93 -9.27 4.39
C ASN A 87 -13.09 -10.25 4.49
N THR A 88 -12.93 -11.45 3.93
CA THR A 88 -13.95 -12.50 3.93
C THR A 88 -13.89 -13.39 5.17
N SER A 89 -12.91 -13.19 6.07
CA SER A 89 -12.86 -13.90 7.34
C SER A 89 -13.99 -13.44 8.25
N THR A 90 -14.76 -14.37 8.80
CA THR A 90 -15.88 -14.04 9.71
C THR A 90 -15.44 -13.75 11.14
N SER A 91 -14.19 -14.07 11.50
CA SER A 91 -13.74 -14.07 12.90
C SER A 91 -12.38 -13.41 13.13
N VAL A 92 -11.63 -13.10 12.07
CA VAL A 92 -10.25 -12.59 12.19
C VAL A 92 -10.14 -11.27 11.42
N ALA A 93 -9.70 -10.22 12.11
CA ALA A 93 -9.34 -8.94 11.48
C ALA A 93 -8.02 -9.07 10.69
N ALA A 94 -7.85 -8.22 9.68
CA ALA A 94 -6.66 -8.21 8.83
C ALA A 94 -6.00 -6.83 8.84
N THR A 95 -4.66 -6.82 8.76
CA THR A 95 -3.87 -5.61 8.54
C THR A 95 -3.11 -5.73 7.23
N MET A 96 -3.47 -4.91 6.25
CA MET A 96 -2.76 -4.83 4.98
C MET A 96 -1.50 -4.02 5.15
N GLN A 97 -0.39 -4.52 4.57
CA GLN A 97 0.87 -3.81 4.43
C GLN A 97 0.98 -3.33 2.99
N LEU A 98 1.07 -2.01 2.82
CA LEU A 98 1.22 -1.34 1.55
C LEU A 98 2.56 -0.61 1.54
N ALA A 99 3.20 -0.52 0.39
CA ALA A 99 4.39 0.25 0.16
C ALA A 99 4.15 1.21 -1.00
N THR A 100 4.41 2.49 -0.78
CA THR A 100 4.36 3.53 -1.82
C THR A 100 5.70 4.24 -1.91
N VAL A 101 5.90 5.11 -2.90
CA VAL A 101 7.12 5.93 -2.97
C VAL A 101 7.14 6.89 -1.79
N ASN A 102 8.25 6.95 -1.09
CA ASN A 102 8.44 7.85 0.04
C ASN A 102 8.24 9.32 -0.38
N GLY A 103 7.21 9.96 0.19
CA GLY A 103 6.80 11.32 -0.12
C GLY A 103 7.61 12.41 0.57
N GLY A 104 8.61 12.06 1.39
CA GLY A 104 9.49 13.04 2.04
C GLY A 104 9.82 12.78 3.51
N LEU A 105 9.94 11.51 3.96
CA LEU A 105 10.56 11.23 5.25
C LEU A 105 11.98 11.82 5.27
N SER A 106 12.26 12.67 6.26
CA SER A 106 13.54 13.35 6.39
C SER A 106 14.70 12.35 6.44
N ALA A 107 15.57 12.39 5.44
CA ALA A 107 16.87 11.73 5.49
C ALA A 107 17.88 12.67 6.18
N SER A 108 18.73 12.14 7.07
CA SER A 108 19.77 12.93 7.74
C SER A 108 20.90 13.39 6.80
N GLY A 109 20.97 12.84 5.59
CA GLY A 109 21.93 13.24 4.55
C GLY A 109 21.85 12.32 3.31
N THR A 110 22.46 12.75 2.21
CA THR A 110 22.60 11.94 0.97
C THR A 110 23.74 10.92 1.07
N PHE A 111 24.77 11.21 1.87
CA PHE A 111 25.86 10.31 2.23
C PHE A 111 26.15 10.51 3.72
N ASN A 112 25.66 9.63 4.58
CA ASN A 112 26.08 9.64 5.98
C ASN A 112 27.44 8.95 6.05
N ALA A 113 28.51 9.74 6.21
CA ALA A 113 29.82 9.20 6.50
C ALA A 113 29.78 8.50 7.88
N THR A 114 30.31 7.29 7.94
CA THR A 114 30.60 6.58 9.19
C THR A 114 31.74 7.22 9.95
#